data_AF-A0A016VGZ6-F1
#
_entry.id   AF-A0A016VGZ6-F1
#
_cell.length_a   1.000
_cell.length_b   1.000
_cell.length_c   1.000
_cell.angle_alpha   90.00
_cell.angle_beta   90.00
_cell.angle_gamma   90.00
#
_symmetry.space_group_name_H-M   'P 1'
#
loop_
_entity.id
_entity.type
_entity.pdbx_description
1 polymer ?
#
loop_
_entity_poly.entity_id
_entity_poly.type
_entity_poly.pdbx_seq_one_letter_code
_entity_poly.pdbx_strand_id
1 'polypeptide(L)'
;MGNGYLWLLSGDGVPYRVTADNKIEHISDAQWKPEPVSAAGKDVKIYQIVGAPHAAFALDYSGAVYQFVLSSHLTIRQKVEIYSNQRWYPMIGWSSRTLPTDRASFSNEDGSCSVEMTGFHLKSDGWRWEEPWIVDMDVRKHDKEGWEYATNFAGAVWKPENGVSSFVRRRRWKRHMRYTSLEKWAELSRSSEVIVELAVGGFNVLPEQECFLFALSKEGALLRRVGINANNPDGDYWHEIDGVIEEDERAELSKICCSPSSGTLLVLTWDGRMFIRCGITREMPDGMLWSCLSPPGSRPVAFVSLGSNSVWTTSVDGKLWMGRMNCWPTNHEPIHSAVHFSEVAAGVYGMCLNEKDQLVGVSDTGVVYVREGISSAEPAGRAFLKVVERTSSEPQTWAMVSNAGTEYTNLPKHWVSDHVVIASTSHYRDTKWRKQILEDLCAVNDSCWEAFKSMNNDLGELIDDDVKSESWNHKVRAKLRLAGERRFITGTIYLGVEQLIFQANTGVTIVKPLSEVTSAVREFDAGTSTFTIRTSFCDKSLELGFSEESDRDEWHESLEQVNGFYHKLNNSDVQQRFVWRGALPV
;
A
#
# COMPACT_ATOMS: atom_id res chain seq x y z
N MET A 1 -26.16 -7.42 14.23
CA MET A 1 -25.30 -7.54 13.04
C MET A 1 -23.87 -7.50 13.56
N GLY A 2 -22.99 -8.34 13.05
CA GLY A 2 -21.59 -8.35 13.46
C GLY A 2 -20.70 -7.77 12.37
N ASN A 3 -19.58 -7.16 12.74
CA ASN A 3 -18.57 -6.63 11.83
C ASN A 3 -17.17 -7.10 12.27
N GLY A 4 -16.24 -7.12 11.33
CA GLY A 4 -14.87 -7.61 11.55
C GLY A 4 -14.77 -9.13 11.60
N TYR A 5 -13.60 -9.60 12.02
CA TYR A 5 -13.22 -11.01 12.00
C TYR A 5 -12.56 -11.43 13.32
N LEU A 6 -12.93 -12.61 13.79
CA LEU A 6 -12.14 -13.33 14.76
C LEU A 6 -10.92 -13.91 14.03
N TRP A 7 -9.74 -13.55 14.48
CA TRP A 7 -8.49 -14.05 13.91
C TRP A 7 -7.92 -15.14 14.80
N LEU A 8 -7.40 -16.19 14.19
CA LEU A 8 -6.78 -17.31 14.90
C LEU A 8 -5.46 -17.67 14.25
N LEU A 9 -4.60 -18.32 15.01
CA LEU A 9 -3.35 -18.88 14.52
C LEU A 9 -3.32 -20.37 14.83
N SER A 10 -3.15 -21.19 13.81
CA SER A 10 -2.97 -22.64 13.98
C SER A 10 -1.56 -22.95 14.51
N GLY A 11 -1.39 -24.14 15.07
CA GLY A 11 -0.11 -24.59 15.66
C GLY A 11 1.02 -24.75 14.64
N ASP A 12 0.72 -24.83 13.34
CA ASP A 12 1.71 -24.82 12.25
C ASP A 12 2.10 -23.40 11.79
N GLY A 13 1.44 -22.36 12.33
CA GLY A 13 1.76 -20.95 12.09
C GLY A 13 0.97 -20.32 10.95
N VAL A 14 -0.22 -20.84 10.61
CA VAL A 14 -1.09 -20.29 9.55
C VAL A 14 -2.20 -19.43 10.17
N PRO A 15 -2.35 -18.16 9.75
CA PRO A 15 -3.49 -17.34 10.16
C PRO A 15 -4.81 -17.86 9.59
N TYR A 16 -5.87 -17.76 10.37
CA TYR A 16 -7.25 -17.99 9.95
C TYR A 16 -8.13 -16.81 10.34
N ARG A 17 -9.15 -16.53 9.52
CA ARG A 17 -10.20 -15.57 9.85
C ARG A 17 -11.57 -16.22 9.86
N VAL A 18 -12.41 -15.78 10.79
CA VAL A 18 -13.79 -16.22 10.95
C VAL A 18 -14.68 -14.99 11.08
N THR A 19 -15.71 -14.89 10.24
CA THR A 19 -16.64 -13.74 10.31
C THR A 19 -17.37 -13.70 11.64
N ALA A 20 -17.54 -12.50 12.19
CA ALA A 20 -18.42 -12.24 13.33
C ALA A 20 -19.88 -11.97 12.92
N ASP A 21 -20.20 -11.96 11.62
CA ASP A 21 -21.57 -11.70 11.17
C ASP A 21 -22.51 -12.87 11.50
N ASN A 22 -23.66 -12.53 12.08
CA ASN A 22 -24.71 -13.49 12.42
C ASN A 22 -25.52 -13.92 11.20
N LYS A 23 -25.53 -13.11 10.14
CA LYS A 23 -26.28 -13.41 8.93
C LYS A 23 -25.40 -14.20 7.96
N ILE A 24 -25.42 -15.52 8.12
CA ILE A 24 -24.78 -16.42 7.16
C ILE A 24 -25.68 -16.57 5.94
N GLU A 25 -25.28 -15.94 4.84
CA GLU A 25 -25.98 -16.04 3.55
C GLU A 25 -25.58 -17.30 2.79
N HIS A 26 -24.34 -17.76 2.93
CA HIS A 26 -23.85 -19.01 2.32
C HIS A 26 -23.00 -19.81 3.31
N ILE A 27 -23.00 -21.14 3.19
CA ILE A 27 -22.24 -22.02 4.11
C ILE A 27 -20.72 -21.74 4.11
N SER A 28 -20.18 -21.29 2.98
CA SER A 28 -18.78 -20.86 2.87
C SER A 28 -18.45 -19.67 3.76
N ASP A 29 -19.44 -18.83 4.08
CA ASP A 29 -19.22 -17.63 4.90
C ASP A 29 -19.07 -18.02 6.38
N ALA A 30 -19.56 -19.20 6.77
CA ALA A 30 -19.33 -19.79 8.08
C ALA A 30 -18.03 -20.63 8.15
N GLN A 31 -17.34 -20.86 7.03
CA GLN A 31 -16.07 -21.59 7.02
C GLN A 31 -14.93 -20.71 7.55
N TRP A 32 -13.99 -21.36 8.23
CA TRP A 32 -12.80 -20.71 8.75
C TRP A 32 -11.81 -20.62 7.61
N LYS A 33 -11.52 -19.40 7.16
CA LYS A 33 -10.71 -19.18 5.96
C LYS A 33 -9.23 -19.08 6.35
N PRO A 34 -8.35 -19.95 5.81
CA PRO A 34 -6.91 -19.79 5.97
C PRO A 34 -6.42 -18.59 5.17
N GLU A 35 -5.49 -17.84 5.74
CA GLU A 35 -4.82 -16.69 5.13
C GLU A 35 -3.30 -16.86 5.34
N PRO A 36 -2.65 -17.81 4.65
CA PRO A 36 -1.22 -18.05 4.81
C PRO A 36 -0.41 -16.82 4.42
N VAL A 37 0.68 -16.58 5.15
CA VAL A 37 1.63 -15.52 4.85
C VAL A 37 2.71 -16.09 3.95
N SER A 38 2.99 -15.44 2.83
CA SER A 38 4.09 -15.80 1.94
C SER A 38 4.99 -14.60 1.70
N ALA A 39 6.29 -14.77 1.86
CA ALA A 39 7.31 -13.76 1.56
C ALA A 39 8.34 -14.36 0.59
N ALA A 40 8.66 -13.63 -0.48
CA ALA A 40 9.57 -14.09 -1.55
C ALA A 40 9.23 -15.49 -2.11
N GLY A 41 7.93 -15.79 -2.24
CA GLY A 41 7.44 -17.07 -2.77
C GLY A 41 7.57 -18.27 -1.83
N LYS A 42 7.88 -18.03 -0.53
CA LYS A 42 7.95 -19.08 0.50
C LYS A 42 6.93 -18.80 1.59
N ASP A 43 6.35 -19.88 2.12
CA ASP A 43 5.44 -19.79 3.26
C ASP A 43 6.21 -19.39 4.52
N VAL A 44 5.68 -18.38 5.21
CA VAL A 44 6.24 -17.82 6.44
C VAL A 44 5.38 -18.30 7.59
N LYS A 45 6.03 -18.90 8.59
CA LYS A 45 5.34 -19.30 9.83
C LYS A 45 5.17 -18.10 10.74
N ILE A 46 3.92 -17.79 11.03
CA ILE A 46 3.53 -16.75 11.97
C ILE A 46 3.49 -17.33 13.37
N TYR A 47 3.94 -16.56 14.36
CA TYR A 47 3.83 -16.93 15.77
C TYR A 47 2.84 -16.05 16.55
N GLN A 48 2.53 -14.84 16.07
CA GLN A 48 1.50 -13.98 16.68
C GLN A 48 0.60 -13.31 15.65
N ILE A 49 -0.68 -13.17 15.98
CA ILE A 49 -1.66 -12.38 15.23
C ILE A 49 -2.46 -11.46 16.16
N VAL A 50 -2.68 -10.22 15.72
CA VAL A 50 -3.55 -9.24 16.38
C VAL A 50 -4.49 -8.61 15.35
N GLY A 51 -5.79 -8.57 15.66
CA GLY A 51 -6.84 -8.10 14.76
C GLY A 51 -7.38 -6.72 15.14
N ALA A 52 -7.61 -5.88 14.13
CA ALA A 52 -8.34 -4.61 14.20
C ALA A 52 -9.62 -4.69 13.32
N PRO A 53 -10.58 -3.75 13.45
CA PRO A 53 -11.83 -3.82 12.69
C PRO A 53 -11.65 -3.83 11.17
N HIS A 54 -10.60 -3.17 10.66
CA HIS A 54 -10.33 -3.01 9.23
C HIS A 54 -9.02 -3.65 8.75
N ALA A 55 -8.27 -4.28 9.66
CA ALA A 55 -6.98 -4.87 9.35
C ALA A 55 -6.59 -5.98 10.33
N ALA A 56 -5.57 -6.76 10.01
CA ALA A 56 -4.87 -7.61 10.97
C ALA A 56 -3.36 -7.46 10.81
N PHE A 57 -2.63 -7.76 11.88
CA PHE A 57 -1.18 -7.75 11.90
C PHE A 57 -0.67 -9.09 12.38
N ALA A 58 0.28 -9.65 11.64
CA ALA A 58 0.93 -10.92 11.94
C ALA A 58 2.42 -10.70 12.16
N LEU A 59 3.03 -11.50 13.04
CA LEU A 59 4.43 -11.41 13.38
C LEU A 59 5.10 -12.78 13.26
N ASP A 60 6.21 -12.83 12.55
CA ASP A 60 7.01 -14.04 12.32
C ASP A 60 8.20 -14.16 13.29
N TYR A 61 8.84 -15.32 13.31
CA TYR A 61 9.98 -15.59 14.19
C TYR A 61 11.23 -14.73 13.92
N SER A 62 11.29 -14.01 12.80
CA SER A 62 12.39 -13.11 12.46
C SER A 62 12.19 -11.68 13.00
N GLY A 63 11.00 -11.38 13.52
CA GLY A 63 10.59 -10.04 13.94
C GLY A 63 9.96 -9.20 12.83
N ALA A 64 9.64 -9.81 11.68
CA ALA A 64 8.96 -9.15 10.58
C ALA A 64 7.45 -9.08 10.86
N VAL A 65 6.89 -7.87 10.70
CA VAL A 65 5.45 -7.61 10.88
C VAL A 65 4.78 -7.55 9.52
N TYR A 66 3.72 -8.30 9.34
CA TYR A 66 2.89 -8.32 8.13
C TYR A 66 1.54 -7.68 8.43
N GLN A 67 0.99 -6.94 7.49
CA GLN A 67 -0.35 -6.35 7.57
C GLN A 67 -1.27 -6.99 6.53
N PHE A 68 -2.52 -7.23 6.94
CA PHE A 68 -3.62 -7.63 6.09
C PHE A 68 -4.71 -6.56 6.16
N VAL A 69 -4.95 -5.83 5.07
CA VAL A 69 -5.99 -4.79 5.01
C VAL A 69 -7.26 -5.36 4.40
N LEU A 70 -8.39 -5.20 5.09
CA LEU A 70 -9.69 -5.66 4.59
C LEU A 70 -10.17 -4.79 3.42
N SER A 71 -10.84 -5.40 2.45
CA SER A 71 -11.36 -4.66 1.30
C SER A 71 -12.42 -3.64 1.71
N SER A 72 -12.31 -2.42 1.18
CA SER A 72 -13.31 -1.36 1.30
C SER A 72 -13.74 -0.87 -0.09
N HIS A 73 -14.75 0.00 -0.16
CA HIS A 73 -15.20 0.60 -1.41
C HIS A 73 -14.32 1.79 -1.86
N LEU A 74 -13.33 2.18 -1.05
CA LEU A 74 -12.47 3.32 -1.30
C LEU A 74 -11.08 2.86 -1.71
N THR A 75 -10.56 3.43 -2.80
CA THR A 75 -9.17 3.22 -3.20
C THR A 75 -8.24 4.00 -2.28
N ILE A 76 -7.31 3.30 -1.63
CA ILE A 76 -6.28 3.92 -0.79
C ILE A 76 -5.19 4.48 -1.70
N ARG A 77 -5.02 5.80 -1.71
CA ARG A 77 -4.03 6.52 -2.51
C ARG A 77 -3.28 7.54 -1.65
N GLN A 78 -2.00 7.69 -1.92
CA GLN A 78 -1.18 8.74 -1.35
C GLN A 78 -0.47 9.51 -2.46
N LYS A 79 -0.45 10.83 -2.30
CA LYS A 79 0.28 11.74 -3.19
C LYS A 79 1.59 12.15 -2.54
N VAL A 80 2.67 12.11 -3.31
CA VAL A 80 3.95 12.73 -2.97
C VAL A 80 4.20 13.92 -3.90
N GLU A 81 4.85 14.95 -3.37
CA GLU A 81 5.17 16.17 -4.12
C GLU A 81 6.63 16.57 -3.90
N ILE A 82 7.25 17.11 -4.95
CA ILE A 82 8.62 17.66 -4.93
C ILE A 82 8.66 18.91 -5.82
N TYR A 83 9.52 19.87 -5.47
CA TYR A 83 9.65 21.12 -6.21
C TYR A 83 11.01 21.20 -6.88
N SER A 84 11.03 21.37 -8.20
CA SER A 84 12.25 21.73 -8.92
C SER A 84 12.44 23.24 -8.90
N ASN A 85 13.58 23.71 -8.45
CA ASN A 85 13.91 25.12 -8.27
C ASN A 85 14.97 25.57 -9.28
N GLN A 86 14.80 26.76 -9.83
CA GLN A 86 15.76 27.36 -10.75
C GLN A 86 15.97 28.85 -10.45
N ARG A 87 17.17 29.34 -10.76
CA ARG A 87 17.54 30.76 -10.67
C ARG A 87 17.82 31.31 -12.07
N TRP A 88 17.39 32.55 -12.30
CA TRP A 88 17.74 33.29 -13.50
C TRP A 88 19.11 33.95 -13.33
N TYR A 89 19.98 33.76 -14.31
CA TYR A 89 21.27 34.42 -14.41
C TYR A 89 21.33 35.27 -15.69
N PRO A 90 21.84 36.51 -15.63
CA PRO A 90 22.12 37.29 -16.82
C PRO A 90 22.96 36.49 -17.81
N MET A 91 22.61 36.54 -19.10
CA MET A 91 23.28 35.84 -20.22
C MET A 91 23.14 34.31 -20.28
N ILE A 92 22.77 33.64 -19.19
CA ILE A 92 22.58 32.18 -19.14
C ILE A 92 21.09 31.81 -19.17
N GLY A 93 20.24 32.60 -18.52
CA GLY A 93 18.82 32.30 -18.34
C GLY A 93 18.58 31.46 -17.09
N TRP A 94 17.51 30.65 -17.11
CA TRP A 94 17.12 29.81 -15.99
C TRP A 94 18.05 28.60 -15.82
N SER A 95 18.57 28.39 -14.62
CA SER A 95 19.50 27.31 -14.29
C SER A 95 19.09 26.59 -13.00
N SER A 96 19.27 25.27 -12.97
CA SER A 96 19.10 24.42 -11.77
C SER A 96 20.26 24.56 -10.77
N ARG A 97 21.39 25.16 -11.19
CA ARG A 97 22.50 25.50 -10.30
C ARG A 97 22.12 26.76 -9.53
N THR A 98 21.68 26.60 -8.30
CA THR A 98 21.25 27.70 -7.42
C THR A 98 22.41 28.26 -6.59
N LEU A 99 22.22 29.42 -5.96
CA LEU A 99 23.24 29.99 -5.06
C LEU A 99 23.32 29.21 -3.75
N PRO A 100 24.43 29.28 -3.00
CA PRO A 100 24.55 28.61 -1.69
C PRO A 100 23.48 28.99 -0.67
N THR A 101 22.89 30.19 -0.79
CA THR A 101 21.81 30.69 0.08
C THR A 101 20.41 30.40 -0.46
N ASP A 102 20.31 29.82 -1.65
CA ASP A 102 19.04 29.44 -2.26
C ASP A 102 18.63 28.03 -1.84
N ARG A 103 17.40 27.68 -2.22
CA ARG A 103 16.92 26.30 -2.16
C ARG A 103 17.74 25.41 -3.10
N ALA A 104 17.88 24.13 -2.75
CA ALA A 104 18.45 23.13 -3.63
C ALA A 104 17.65 22.99 -4.94
N SER A 105 18.28 22.44 -5.98
CA SER A 105 17.66 22.23 -7.31
C SER A 105 16.37 21.42 -7.23
N PHE A 106 16.26 20.52 -6.26
CA PHE A 106 15.03 19.88 -5.85
C PHE A 106 14.85 19.98 -4.34
N SER A 107 13.62 20.26 -3.91
CA SER A 107 13.30 20.38 -2.49
C SER A 107 11.85 20.02 -2.18
N ASN A 108 11.54 19.93 -0.88
CA ASN A 108 10.18 20.06 -0.39
C ASN A 108 9.62 21.49 -0.63
N GLU A 109 8.35 21.70 -0.29
CA GLU A 109 7.61 22.94 -0.60
C GLU A 109 8.24 24.22 -0.02
N ASP A 110 8.78 24.15 1.20
CA ASP A 110 9.41 25.27 1.90
C ASP A 110 10.91 25.43 1.58
N GLY A 111 11.53 24.43 0.96
CA GLY A 111 12.95 24.43 0.61
C GLY A 111 13.90 24.02 1.72
N SER A 112 13.39 23.48 2.84
CA SER A 112 14.20 23.09 4.00
C SER A 112 14.99 21.79 3.78
N CYS A 113 14.51 20.90 2.93
CA CYS A 113 15.14 19.62 2.64
C CYS A 113 15.45 19.48 1.15
N SER A 114 16.72 19.19 0.83
CA SER A 114 17.11 18.74 -0.51
C SER A 114 16.73 17.26 -0.66
N VAL A 115 15.86 16.96 -1.61
CA VAL A 115 15.41 15.59 -1.90
C VAL A 115 15.54 15.38 -3.40
N GLU A 116 16.11 14.26 -3.83
CA GLU A 116 16.11 13.88 -5.24
C GLU A 116 14.81 13.16 -5.60
N MET A 117 14.38 13.24 -6.87
CA MET A 117 13.17 12.52 -7.33
C MET A 117 13.29 11.00 -7.17
N THR A 118 14.52 10.47 -7.20
CA THR A 118 14.88 9.06 -6.96
C THR A 118 14.77 8.65 -5.49
N GLY A 119 14.85 9.61 -4.55
CA GLY A 119 14.76 9.37 -3.11
C GLY A 119 13.35 9.01 -2.62
N PHE A 120 12.33 9.06 -3.49
CA PHE A 120 10.98 8.63 -3.16
C PHE A 120 10.83 7.13 -3.41
N HIS A 121 10.71 6.37 -2.33
CA HIS A 121 10.52 4.93 -2.37
C HIS A 121 9.10 4.55 -1.95
N LEU A 122 8.65 3.39 -2.42
CA LEU A 122 7.42 2.79 -1.92
C LEU A 122 7.59 2.46 -0.43
N LYS A 123 6.55 2.69 0.37
CA LYS A 123 6.60 2.49 1.82
C LYS A 123 6.75 1.02 2.22
N SER A 124 6.12 0.15 1.44
CA SER A 124 6.12 -1.30 1.64
C SER A 124 5.79 -2.02 0.32
N ASP A 125 5.84 -3.34 0.35
CA ASP A 125 5.42 -4.21 -0.75
C ASP A 125 3.93 -4.06 -1.10
N GLY A 126 3.13 -3.47 -0.20
CA GLY A 126 1.71 -3.20 -0.40
C GLY A 126 1.44 -2.07 -1.41
N TRP A 127 2.40 -1.18 -1.64
CA TRP A 127 2.22 0.00 -2.48
C TRP A 127 2.76 -0.19 -3.89
N ARG A 128 2.14 0.51 -4.84
CA ARG A 128 2.62 0.63 -6.21
C ARG A 128 2.47 2.07 -6.68
N TRP A 129 3.42 2.54 -7.49
CA TRP A 129 3.28 3.82 -8.19
C TRP A 129 2.18 3.70 -9.24
N GLU A 130 1.28 4.67 -9.25
CA GLU A 130 0.14 4.68 -10.17
C GLU A 130 0.48 5.33 -11.52
N GLU A 131 1.37 6.31 -11.48
CA GLU A 131 1.76 7.13 -12.63
C GLU A 131 3.23 7.57 -12.48
N PRO A 132 3.87 8.08 -13.55
CA PRO A 132 5.19 8.67 -13.44
C PRO A 132 5.08 10.05 -12.77
N TRP A 133 6.21 10.69 -12.49
CA TRP A 133 6.18 12.06 -12.01
C TRP A 133 5.52 12.98 -13.05
N ILE A 134 4.46 13.68 -12.63
CA ILE A 134 3.73 14.62 -13.47
C ILE A 134 3.91 16.05 -12.97
N VAL A 135 4.00 17.01 -13.88
CA VAL A 135 4.03 18.43 -13.55
C VAL A 135 2.62 18.88 -13.19
N ASP A 136 2.49 19.69 -12.14
CA ASP A 136 1.23 20.32 -11.80
C ASP A 136 0.90 21.49 -12.75
N MET A 137 -0.08 21.29 -13.62
CA MET A 137 -0.46 22.26 -14.66
C MET A 137 -1.69 23.10 -14.27
N ASP A 138 -1.96 23.31 -12.98
CA ASP A 138 -3.06 24.18 -12.54
C ASP A 138 -2.82 25.61 -13.03
N VAL A 139 -3.49 25.96 -14.13
CA VAL A 139 -3.37 27.25 -14.84
C VAL A 139 -3.72 28.46 -13.98
N ARG A 140 -4.36 28.27 -12.82
CA ARG A 140 -4.63 29.37 -11.87
C ARG A 140 -3.41 29.72 -11.03
N LYS A 141 -2.44 28.81 -10.96
CA LYS A 141 -1.28 28.89 -10.07
C LYS A 141 0.05 28.92 -10.82
N HIS A 142 0.11 28.35 -12.01
CA HIS A 142 1.35 28.16 -12.77
C HIS A 142 1.22 28.72 -14.20
N ASP A 143 2.36 28.92 -14.86
CA ASP A 143 2.38 29.17 -16.30
C ASP A 143 2.03 27.92 -17.13
N LYS A 144 2.13 28.04 -18.46
CA LYS A 144 1.85 26.95 -19.42
C LYS A 144 2.81 25.76 -19.31
N GLU A 145 3.91 25.90 -18.58
CA GLU A 145 4.94 24.87 -18.37
C GLU A 145 5.00 24.39 -16.90
N GLY A 146 4.08 24.88 -16.05
CA GLY A 146 3.99 24.52 -14.64
C GLY A 146 4.92 25.30 -13.70
N TRP A 147 5.52 26.42 -14.15
CA TRP A 147 6.38 27.25 -13.32
C TRP A 147 5.62 28.33 -12.54
N GLU A 148 6.09 28.57 -11.33
CA GLU A 148 5.79 29.74 -10.50
C GLU A 148 7.04 30.60 -10.35
N TYR A 149 6.87 31.92 -10.31
CA TYR A 149 7.95 32.90 -10.33
C TYR A 149 7.95 33.75 -9.06
N ALA A 150 9.15 34.11 -8.57
CA ALA A 150 9.33 35.03 -7.46
C ALA A 150 10.63 35.84 -7.59
N THR A 151 10.75 36.90 -6.79
CA THR A 151 11.95 37.75 -6.75
C THR A 151 13.14 37.02 -6.09
N ASN A 152 12.89 36.21 -5.08
CA ASN A 152 13.89 35.41 -4.37
C ASN A 152 13.19 34.26 -3.63
N PHE A 153 13.94 33.25 -3.17
CA PHE A 153 13.37 32.13 -2.42
C PHE A 153 12.98 32.49 -0.98
N ALA A 154 13.71 33.42 -0.35
CA ALA A 154 13.47 33.85 1.02
C ALA A 154 12.28 34.81 1.09
N GLY A 155 11.22 34.41 1.80
CA GLY A 155 9.98 35.20 1.86
C GLY A 155 9.23 35.24 0.52
N ALA A 156 9.42 34.23 -0.32
CA ALA A 156 8.88 34.19 -1.68
C ALA A 156 7.36 34.36 -1.73
N VAL A 157 6.90 35.27 -2.59
CA VAL A 157 5.50 35.35 -3.04
C VAL A 157 5.44 34.88 -4.48
N TRP A 158 4.94 33.66 -4.67
CA TRP A 158 4.91 32.97 -5.96
C TRP A 158 3.79 33.48 -6.86
N LYS A 159 4.08 33.67 -8.15
CA LYS A 159 3.16 34.17 -9.17
C LYS A 159 3.16 33.27 -10.41
N PRO A 160 2.02 33.14 -11.10
CA PRO A 160 1.92 32.31 -12.31
C PRO A 160 2.65 32.91 -13.52
N GLU A 161 2.93 34.22 -13.51
CA GLU A 161 3.54 34.92 -14.65
C GLU A 161 4.96 35.37 -14.34
N ASN A 162 5.85 35.18 -15.33
CA ASN A 162 7.21 35.66 -15.28
C ASN A 162 7.26 37.19 -15.45
N GLY A 163 7.37 37.92 -14.35
CA GLY A 163 7.56 39.37 -14.34
C GLY A 163 9.02 39.80 -14.46
N VAL A 164 9.25 41.09 -14.75
CA VAL A 164 10.59 41.71 -14.88
C VAL A 164 11.45 41.55 -13.61
N SER A 165 10.82 41.41 -12.44
CA SER A 165 11.49 41.21 -11.17
C SER A 165 11.60 39.74 -10.74
N SER A 166 11.38 38.78 -11.64
CA SER A 166 11.47 37.35 -11.32
C SER A 166 12.91 36.88 -11.48
N PHE A 167 13.52 36.44 -10.38
CA PHE A 167 14.88 35.91 -10.39
C PHE A 167 14.96 34.46 -9.96
N VAL A 168 13.87 33.92 -9.41
CA VAL A 168 13.76 32.50 -9.07
C VAL A 168 12.43 31.96 -9.60
N ARG A 169 12.42 30.68 -9.96
CA ARG A 169 11.21 29.95 -10.30
C ARG A 169 11.20 28.58 -9.64
N ARG A 170 10.02 28.07 -9.36
CA ARG A 170 9.81 26.69 -8.90
C ARG A 170 8.75 26.00 -9.74
N ARG A 171 8.83 24.69 -9.87
CA ARG A 171 7.82 23.87 -10.54
C ARG A 171 7.50 22.67 -9.67
N ARG A 172 6.21 22.45 -9.45
CA ARG A 172 5.71 21.37 -8.62
C ARG A 172 5.54 20.09 -9.44
N TRP A 173 6.19 19.04 -8.99
CA TRP A 173 6.03 17.68 -9.48
C TRP A 173 5.22 16.88 -8.47
N LYS A 174 4.30 16.06 -8.97
CA LYS A 174 3.44 15.21 -8.16
C LYS A 174 3.53 13.78 -8.68
N ARG A 175 3.34 12.83 -7.78
CA ARG A 175 3.19 11.41 -8.13
C ARG A 175 2.25 10.76 -7.14
N HIS A 176 1.42 9.85 -7.63
CA HIS A 176 0.51 9.08 -6.78
C HIS A 176 0.99 7.64 -6.64
N MET A 177 0.85 7.10 -5.44
CA MET A 177 0.96 5.68 -5.17
C MET A 177 -0.37 5.16 -4.64
N ARG A 178 -0.69 3.91 -4.97
CA ARG A 178 -1.92 3.24 -4.59
C ARG A 178 -1.61 1.97 -3.82
N TYR A 179 -2.38 1.69 -2.79
CA TYR A 179 -2.29 0.43 -2.07
C TYR A 179 -2.93 -0.70 -2.88
N THR A 180 -2.26 -1.85 -2.96
CA THR A 180 -2.65 -2.98 -3.82
C THR A 180 -2.75 -4.32 -3.09
N SER A 181 -2.27 -4.40 -1.85
CA SER A 181 -2.33 -5.63 -1.04
C SER A 181 -3.59 -5.72 -0.18
N LEU A 182 -4.75 -5.35 -0.74
CA LEU A 182 -6.03 -5.61 -0.09
C LEU A 182 -6.30 -7.11 -0.06
N GLU A 183 -6.78 -7.61 1.08
CA GLU A 183 -7.05 -9.04 1.31
C GLU A 183 -5.83 -9.95 1.09
N LYS A 184 -4.63 -9.40 1.27
CA LYS A 184 -3.33 -10.08 1.17
C LYS A 184 -2.39 -9.56 2.26
N TRP A 185 -1.42 -10.38 2.65
CA TRP A 185 -0.38 -9.97 3.58
C TRP A 185 0.70 -9.15 2.86
N ALA A 186 1.09 -8.02 3.45
CA ALA A 186 2.23 -7.20 3.03
C ALA A 186 3.16 -6.94 4.21
N GLU A 187 4.48 -7.07 4.03
CA GLU A 187 5.45 -6.79 5.09
C GLU A 187 5.55 -5.28 5.35
N LEU A 188 5.49 -4.89 6.62
CA LEU A 188 5.71 -3.51 7.05
C LEU A 188 7.21 -3.18 7.08
N SER A 189 7.54 -1.88 7.01
CA SER A 189 8.91 -1.44 7.22
C SER A 189 9.44 -1.91 8.57
N ARG A 190 10.60 -2.58 8.55
CA ARG A 190 11.22 -3.19 9.73
C ARG A 190 11.67 -2.14 10.74
N SER A 191 11.59 -2.51 12.02
CA SER A 191 12.26 -1.78 13.09
C SER A 191 13.78 -2.05 13.06
N SER A 192 14.56 -1.17 13.67
CA SER A 192 15.98 -1.43 13.97
C SER A 192 16.17 -2.55 15.00
N GLU A 193 15.14 -2.78 15.82
CA GLU A 193 15.12 -3.82 16.86
C GLU A 193 14.27 -5.01 16.42
N VAL A 194 14.57 -6.20 16.97
CA VAL A 194 13.82 -7.43 16.67
C VAL A 194 12.52 -7.42 17.47
N ILE A 195 11.38 -7.31 16.81
CA ILE A 195 10.07 -7.31 17.47
C ILE A 195 9.71 -8.73 17.93
N VAL A 196 9.24 -8.85 19.18
CA VAL A 196 8.88 -10.13 19.84
C VAL A 196 7.45 -10.17 20.37
N GLU A 197 6.71 -9.05 20.40
CA GLU A 197 5.28 -9.08 20.70
C GLU A 197 4.56 -7.88 20.06
N LEU A 198 3.29 -8.05 19.68
CA LEU A 198 2.40 -6.99 19.18
C LEU A 198 1.18 -6.81 20.08
N ALA A 199 0.65 -5.58 20.12
CA ALA A 199 -0.65 -5.26 20.68
C ALA A 199 -1.37 -4.19 19.86
N VAL A 200 -2.68 -4.32 19.68
CA VAL A 200 -3.49 -3.38 18.88
C VAL A 200 -4.73 -2.92 19.66
N GLY A 201 -5.12 -1.66 19.46
CA GLY A 201 -6.32 -1.09 20.09
C GLY A 201 -6.55 0.38 19.79
N GLY A 202 -7.34 1.06 20.64
CA GLY A 202 -7.66 2.48 20.50
C GLY A 202 -8.74 2.81 19.46
N PHE A 203 -9.58 1.83 19.11
CA PHE A 203 -10.59 1.95 18.06
C PHE A 203 -11.68 3.00 18.38
N ASN A 204 -11.85 3.37 19.65
CA ASN A 204 -12.81 4.41 20.08
C ASN A 204 -12.14 5.76 20.37
N VAL A 205 -10.81 5.83 20.29
CA VAL A 205 -10.03 7.06 20.48
C VAL A 205 -9.61 7.65 19.15
N LEU A 206 -9.28 6.80 18.18
CA LEU A 206 -8.83 7.22 16.87
C LEU A 206 -9.99 7.23 15.85
N PRO A 207 -9.86 7.98 14.74
CA PRO A 207 -10.79 7.91 13.62
C PRO A 207 -10.94 6.49 13.04
N GLU A 208 -12.00 6.28 12.28
CA GLU A 208 -12.25 5.02 11.57
C GLU A 208 -11.04 4.63 10.70
N GLN A 209 -10.72 3.33 10.65
CA GLN A 209 -9.55 2.75 9.95
C GLN A 209 -8.17 3.19 10.50
N GLU A 210 -8.12 3.85 11.65
CA GLU A 210 -6.90 4.07 12.41
C GLU A 210 -6.84 3.14 13.64
N CYS A 211 -5.64 2.84 14.12
CA CYS A 211 -5.43 2.07 15.35
C CYS A 211 -4.08 2.40 15.98
N PHE A 212 -3.96 2.20 17.28
CA PHE A 212 -2.66 2.07 17.91
C PHE A 212 -2.14 0.66 17.68
N LEU A 213 -0.94 0.55 17.11
CA LEU A 213 -0.19 -0.69 17.03
C LEU A 213 1.10 -0.52 17.83
N PHE A 214 1.19 -1.25 18.93
CA PHE A 214 2.36 -1.31 19.79
C PHE A 214 3.14 -2.59 19.53
N ALA A 215 4.43 -2.54 19.83
CA ALA A 215 5.35 -3.65 19.71
C ALA A 215 6.32 -3.67 20.90
N LEU A 216 6.74 -4.85 21.32
CA LEU A 216 7.82 -5.08 22.26
C LEU A 216 9.01 -5.66 21.48
N SER A 217 10.21 -5.14 21.71
CA SER A 217 11.43 -5.70 21.14
C SER A 217 12.08 -6.74 22.04
N LYS A 218 12.98 -7.54 21.47
CA LYS A 218 13.80 -8.52 22.19
C LYS A 218 14.69 -7.86 23.25
N GLU A 219 15.11 -6.63 23.01
CA GLU A 219 15.93 -5.82 23.90
C GLU A 219 15.10 -5.10 24.99
N GLY A 220 13.77 -5.25 24.98
CA GLY A 220 12.86 -4.69 25.98
C GLY A 220 12.39 -3.26 25.69
N ALA A 221 12.65 -2.74 24.48
CA ALA A 221 12.11 -1.45 24.06
C ALA A 221 10.62 -1.58 23.68
N LEU A 222 9.85 -0.56 24.03
CA LEU A 222 8.46 -0.44 23.63
C LEU A 222 8.37 0.48 22.42
N LEU A 223 7.70 0.02 21.37
CA LEU A 223 7.59 0.72 20.11
C LEU A 223 6.11 0.97 19.78
N ARG A 224 5.81 2.09 19.13
CA ARG A 224 4.52 2.39 18.53
C ARG A 224 4.67 2.64 17.04
N ARG A 225 3.80 2.05 16.23
CA ARG A 225 3.72 2.35 14.79
C ARG A 225 3.06 3.72 14.59
N VAL A 226 3.79 4.65 13.97
CA VAL A 226 3.32 6.02 13.71
C VAL A 226 2.71 6.11 12.32
N GLY A 227 1.68 6.94 12.15
CA GLY A 227 1.17 7.35 10.83
C GLY A 227 0.12 6.44 10.21
N ILE A 228 -0.34 5.40 10.93
CA ILE A 228 -1.44 4.53 10.46
C ILE A 228 -2.69 5.39 10.28
N ASN A 229 -3.25 5.42 9.08
CA ASN A 229 -4.56 6.01 8.81
C ASN A 229 -5.24 5.40 7.59
N ALA A 230 -6.47 5.82 7.28
CA ALA A 230 -7.26 5.32 6.16
C ALA A 230 -6.55 5.40 4.79
N ASN A 231 -5.71 6.42 4.57
CA ASN A 231 -4.90 6.60 3.35
C ASN A 231 -3.45 6.12 3.50
N ASN A 232 -3.09 5.53 4.64
CA ASN A 232 -1.77 5.02 4.95
C ASN A 232 -1.86 3.85 5.95
N PRO A 233 -2.43 2.70 5.55
CA PRO A 233 -2.66 1.59 6.47
C PRO A 233 -1.36 1.08 7.10
N ASP A 234 -0.25 1.11 6.37
CA ASP A 234 1.05 0.62 6.85
C ASP A 234 1.65 1.47 7.96
N GLY A 235 1.23 2.73 8.10
CA GLY A 235 1.98 3.75 8.82
C GLY A 235 3.34 4.07 8.18
N ASP A 236 4.16 4.81 8.91
CA ASP A 236 5.41 5.39 8.41
C ASP A 236 6.64 4.72 9.04
N TYR A 237 6.70 4.65 10.37
CA TYR A 237 7.86 4.12 11.10
C TYR A 237 7.50 3.67 12.52
N TRP A 238 8.44 2.99 13.17
CA TRP A 238 8.38 2.61 14.58
C TRP A 238 9.01 3.68 15.47
N HIS A 239 8.29 4.16 16.45
CA HIS A 239 8.74 5.16 17.43
C HIS A 239 8.89 4.51 18.80
N GLU A 240 10.06 4.65 19.44
CA GLU A 240 10.27 4.18 20.82
C GLU A 240 9.48 5.05 21.79
N ILE A 241 8.73 4.41 22.69
CA ILE A 241 8.03 5.03 23.81
C ILE A 241 8.71 4.65 25.12
N ASP A 242 8.54 5.44 26.16
CA ASP A 242 9.20 5.21 27.46
C ASP A 242 8.93 3.80 28.00
N GLY A 243 9.99 3.08 28.34
CA GLY A 243 9.91 1.83 29.09
C GLY A 243 9.47 2.02 30.54
N VAL A 244 9.25 0.92 31.24
CA VAL A 244 9.03 0.94 32.70
C VAL A 244 10.39 1.06 33.39
N ILE A 245 10.54 2.09 34.22
CA ILE A 245 11.75 2.32 35.03
C ILE A 245 11.37 2.16 36.49
N GLU A 246 12.06 1.27 37.19
CA GLU A 246 11.94 1.05 38.63
C GLU A 246 13.32 1.09 39.26
N GLU A 247 13.47 1.83 40.36
CA GLU A 247 14.76 1.93 41.09
C GLU A 247 15.96 2.26 40.19
N ASP A 248 15.76 3.14 39.21
CA ASP A 248 16.75 3.56 38.19
C ASP A 248 17.18 2.46 37.20
N GLU A 249 16.53 1.30 37.21
CA GLU A 249 16.74 0.20 36.26
C GLU A 249 15.52 0.00 35.33
N ARG A 250 15.77 -0.45 34.09
CA ARG A 250 14.68 -0.79 33.16
C ARG A 250 14.10 -2.15 33.55
N ALA A 251 12.78 -2.21 33.72
CA ALA A 251 12.11 -3.47 34.01
C ALA A 251 12.19 -4.42 32.81
N GLU A 252 12.45 -5.70 33.07
CA GLU A 252 12.50 -6.72 32.03
C GLU A 252 11.08 -7.12 31.62
N LEU A 253 10.65 -6.67 30.45
CA LEU A 253 9.30 -6.90 29.93
C LEU A 253 9.19 -8.27 29.24
N SER A 254 8.05 -8.93 29.42
CA SER A 254 7.73 -10.23 28.84
C SER A 254 6.56 -10.19 27.87
N LYS A 255 5.53 -9.37 28.14
CA LYS A 255 4.29 -9.29 27.35
C LYS A 255 3.72 -7.89 27.28
N ILE A 256 2.92 -7.62 26.24
CA ILE A 256 2.15 -6.39 26.08
C ILE A 256 0.72 -6.67 25.64
N CYS A 257 -0.22 -5.83 26.07
CA CYS A 257 -1.58 -5.82 25.51
C CYS A 257 -2.13 -4.40 25.48
N CYS A 258 -3.07 -4.16 24.59
CA CYS A 258 -3.65 -2.84 24.36
C CYS A 258 -5.18 -2.96 24.46
N SER A 259 -5.82 -2.02 25.14
CA SER A 259 -7.27 -1.97 25.21
C SER A 259 -7.84 -1.67 23.80
N PRO A 260 -8.73 -2.53 23.27
CA PRO A 260 -9.39 -2.28 21.99
C PRO A 260 -10.09 -0.92 21.93
N SER A 261 -10.69 -0.45 23.02
CA SER A 261 -11.44 0.81 23.02
C SER A 261 -10.56 2.01 23.33
N SER A 262 -9.89 2.04 24.48
CA SER A 262 -9.17 3.23 24.97
C SER A 262 -7.76 3.36 24.39
N GLY A 263 -7.19 2.28 23.85
CA GLY A 263 -5.80 2.28 23.41
C GLY A 263 -4.79 2.22 24.55
N THR A 264 -5.27 2.06 25.80
CA THR A 264 -4.39 1.93 26.97
C THR A 264 -3.49 0.71 26.82
N LEU A 265 -2.19 0.93 26.92
CA LEU A 265 -1.16 -0.12 26.91
C LEU A 265 -0.95 -0.66 28.33
N LEU A 266 -0.87 -1.97 28.46
CA LEU A 266 -0.42 -2.65 29.68
C LEU A 266 0.72 -3.59 29.32
N VAL A 267 1.71 -3.65 30.20
CA VAL A 267 2.87 -4.52 30.06
C VAL A 267 2.98 -5.47 31.25
N LEU A 268 3.50 -6.66 30.99
CA LEU A 268 3.96 -7.61 32.00
C LEU A 268 5.47 -7.66 32.03
N THR A 269 6.03 -7.81 33.22
CA THR A 269 7.44 -8.14 33.42
C THR A 269 7.65 -9.65 33.44
N TRP A 270 8.91 -10.13 33.34
CA TRP A 270 9.24 -11.55 33.44
C TRP A 270 8.88 -12.19 34.80
N ASP A 271 8.86 -11.40 35.87
CA ASP A 271 8.44 -11.83 37.21
C ASP A 271 6.91 -11.71 37.45
N GLY A 272 6.15 -11.34 36.41
CA GLY A 272 4.68 -11.35 36.42
C GLY A 272 4.03 -10.17 37.13
N ARG A 273 4.74 -9.04 37.28
CA ARG A 273 4.16 -7.74 37.67
C ARG A 273 3.50 -7.07 36.47
N MET A 274 2.57 -6.15 36.75
CA MET A 274 1.74 -5.50 35.75
C MET A 274 1.88 -3.99 35.82
N PHE A 275 2.03 -3.32 34.68
CA PHE A 275 2.09 -1.86 34.60
C PHE A 275 1.18 -1.34 33.50
N ILE A 276 0.42 -0.29 33.79
CA ILE A 276 -0.48 0.38 32.86
C ILE A 276 0.12 1.73 32.45
N ARG A 277 0.10 2.04 31.15
CA ARG A 277 0.48 3.34 30.60
C ARG A 277 -0.70 4.30 30.72
N CYS A 278 -0.57 5.31 31.55
CA CYS A 278 -1.60 6.32 31.79
C CYS A 278 -1.53 7.45 30.75
N GLY A 279 -2.67 8.05 30.43
CA GLY A 279 -2.73 9.29 29.61
C GLY A 279 -2.57 9.10 28.10
N ILE A 280 -2.72 7.87 27.58
CA ILE A 280 -2.80 7.67 26.13
C ILE A 280 -4.09 8.32 25.61
N THR A 281 -3.94 9.29 24.71
CA THR A 281 -5.05 9.93 23.99
C THR A 281 -4.68 10.11 22.51
N ARG A 282 -5.59 10.65 21.71
CA ARG A 282 -5.29 11.00 20.32
C ARG A 282 -4.17 12.04 20.21
N GLU A 283 -4.15 13.02 21.11
CA GLU A 283 -3.16 14.10 21.15
C GLU A 283 -1.85 13.66 21.83
N MET A 284 -1.90 12.66 22.71
CA MET A 284 -0.75 12.10 23.42
C MET A 284 -0.71 10.58 23.22
N PRO A 285 -0.33 10.11 22.02
CA PRO A 285 -0.40 8.70 21.68
C PRO A 285 0.63 7.82 22.42
N ASP A 286 1.68 8.43 22.99
CA ASP A 286 2.73 7.74 23.75
C ASP A 286 2.39 7.64 25.26
N GLY A 287 1.31 8.29 25.69
CA GLY A 287 0.94 8.42 27.10
C GLY A 287 1.93 9.25 27.91
N MET A 288 1.74 9.29 29.22
CA MET A 288 2.50 10.14 30.13
C MET A 288 3.42 9.38 31.09
N LEU A 289 2.87 8.37 31.78
CA LEU A 289 3.57 7.68 32.86
C LEU A 289 3.11 6.24 33.00
N TRP A 290 3.93 5.44 33.68
CA TRP A 290 3.61 4.08 34.07
C TRP A 290 3.03 4.04 35.49
N SER A 291 2.01 3.22 35.69
CA SER A 291 1.41 2.96 37.00
C SER A 291 1.37 1.45 37.26
N CYS A 292 1.89 1.03 38.40
CA CYS A 292 1.85 -0.38 38.81
C CYS A 292 0.42 -0.81 39.12
N LEU A 293 0.04 -2.00 38.66
CA LEU A 293 -1.23 -2.64 38.94
C LEU A 293 -1.00 -3.90 39.78
N SER A 294 -1.59 -3.96 40.96
CA SER A 294 -1.45 -5.10 41.87
C SER A 294 -2.01 -6.37 41.25
N PRO A 295 -1.23 -7.47 41.20
CA PRO A 295 -1.71 -8.72 40.62
C PRO A 295 -2.71 -9.45 41.55
N PRO A 296 -3.58 -10.32 41.00
CA PRO A 296 -4.61 -11.02 41.76
C PRO A 296 -4.01 -11.89 42.87
N GLY A 297 -4.43 -11.63 44.11
CA GLY A 297 -3.98 -12.42 45.28
C GLY A 297 -2.47 -12.41 45.49
N SER A 298 -1.76 -11.37 45.03
CA SER A 298 -0.30 -11.25 45.07
C SER A 298 0.44 -12.39 44.35
N ARG A 299 -0.19 -13.00 43.34
CA ARG A 299 0.41 -14.07 42.52
C ARG A 299 0.96 -13.52 41.20
N PRO A 300 2.10 -14.01 40.69
CA PRO A 300 2.59 -13.64 39.37
C PRO A 300 1.59 -13.94 38.26
N VAL A 301 1.48 -13.01 37.31
CA VAL A 301 0.61 -13.12 36.13
C VAL A 301 1.40 -13.62 34.93
N ALA A 302 0.83 -14.59 34.20
CA ALA A 302 1.41 -15.17 32.99
C ALA A 302 0.81 -14.57 31.71
N PHE A 303 -0.49 -14.26 31.72
CA PHE A 303 -1.19 -13.67 30.58
C PHE A 303 -2.13 -12.56 31.06
N VAL A 304 -2.29 -11.54 30.22
CA VAL A 304 -3.16 -10.40 30.50
C VAL A 304 -3.85 -9.95 29.23
N SER A 305 -5.09 -9.52 29.36
CA SER A 305 -5.83 -8.88 28.28
C SER A 305 -6.72 -7.77 28.84
N LEU A 306 -6.77 -6.65 28.12
CA LEU A 306 -7.58 -5.48 28.46
C LEU A 306 -8.84 -5.46 27.60
N GLY A 307 -9.98 -5.28 28.24
CA GLY A 307 -11.22 -4.91 27.57
C GLY A 307 -11.44 -3.40 27.59
N SER A 308 -12.70 -2.98 27.63
CA SER A 308 -13.12 -1.58 27.79
C SER A 308 -13.34 -1.19 29.23
N ASN A 309 -13.76 -2.10 30.09
CA ASN A 309 -13.97 -1.83 31.52
C ASN A 309 -13.52 -3.02 32.38
N SER A 310 -12.70 -3.90 31.82
CA SER A 310 -12.25 -5.11 32.49
C SER A 310 -10.79 -5.43 32.17
N VAL A 311 -10.12 -6.03 33.14
CA VAL A 311 -8.79 -6.61 33.03
C VAL A 311 -8.94 -8.09 33.31
N TRP A 312 -8.51 -8.92 32.38
CA TRP A 312 -8.51 -10.37 32.55
C TRP A 312 -7.08 -10.87 32.62
N THR A 313 -6.79 -11.71 33.60
CA THR A 313 -5.44 -12.22 33.82
C THR A 313 -5.46 -13.71 34.10
N THR A 314 -4.49 -14.43 33.56
CA THR A 314 -4.21 -15.81 33.97
C THR A 314 -2.95 -15.80 34.83
N SER A 315 -3.06 -16.25 36.07
CA SER A 315 -1.90 -16.41 36.95
C SER A 315 -1.08 -17.64 36.57
N VAL A 316 0.17 -17.71 37.04
CA VAL A 316 1.10 -18.82 36.74
C VAL A 316 0.60 -20.21 37.17
N ASP A 317 -0.34 -20.27 38.12
CA ASP A 317 -1.02 -21.51 38.55
C ASP A 317 -2.20 -21.91 37.65
N GLY A 318 -2.42 -21.20 36.54
CA GLY A 318 -3.45 -21.48 35.54
C GLY A 318 -4.85 -20.99 35.89
N LYS A 319 -5.00 -20.24 36.99
CA LYS A 319 -6.28 -19.63 37.38
C LYS A 319 -6.56 -18.36 36.59
N LEU A 320 -7.81 -18.21 36.18
CA LEU A 320 -8.32 -17.06 35.45
C LEU A 320 -9.01 -16.08 36.40
N TRP A 321 -8.61 -14.82 36.34
CA TRP A 321 -9.13 -13.73 37.16
C TRP A 321 -9.72 -12.63 36.29
N MET A 322 -10.77 -11.99 36.80
CA MET A 322 -11.35 -10.79 36.21
C MET A 322 -11.31 -9.66 37.23
N GLY A 323 -10.77 -8.53 36.81
CA GLY A 323 -10.79 -7.26 37.54
C GLY A 323 -11.65 -6.25 36.79
N ARG A 324 -12.53 -5.55 37.52
CA ARG A 324 -13.33 -4.46 36.94
C ARG A 324 -12.54 -3.16 36.98
N MET A 325 -12.58 -2.39 35.90
CA MET A 325 -12.00 -1.06 35.81
C MET A 325 -13.12 -0.04 35.62
N ASN A 326 -13.29 0.85 36.60
CA ASN A 326 -14.38 1.84 36.59
C ASN A 326 -14.03 3.08 35.77
N CYS A 327 -12.75 3.39 35.62
CA CYS A 327 -12.23 4.41 34.73
C CYS A 327 -10.81 4.03 34.30
N TRP A 328 -10.46 4.33 33.05
CA TRP A 328 -9.06 4.26 32.62
C TRP A 328 -8.28 5.42 33.25
N PRO A 329 -7.04 5.19 33.68
CA PRO A 329 -6.27 6.21 34.36
C PRO A 329 -6.00 7.40 33.43
N THR A 330 -6.48 8.58 33.86
CA THR A 330 -6.14 9.87 33.25
C THR A 330 -4.88 10.45 33.90
N ASN A 331 -4.41 11.57 33.37
CA ASN A 331 -3.14 12.23 33.71
C ASN A 331 -2.91 12.53 35.20
N HIS A 332 -3.91 12.42 36.07
CA HIS A 332 -3.87 13.03 37.40
C HIS A 332 -3.92 12.08 38.60
N GLU A 333 -4.21 10.79 38.46
CA GLU A 333 -4.14 9.86 39.60
C GLU A 333 -3.60 8.48 39.19
N PRO A 334 -2.50 8.00 39.79
CA PRO A 334 -2.03 6.63 39.58
C PRO A 334 -3.07 5.64 40.12
N ILE A 335 -3.15 4.45 39.53
CA ILE A 335 -4.04 3.36 40.00
C ILE A 335 -3.43 2.79 41.29
N HIS A 336 -3.47 3.54 42.39
CA HIS A 336 -2.78 3.09 43.59
C HIS A 336 -3.49 1.92 44.30
N SER A 337 -4.77 1.60 44.01
CA SER A 337 -5.46 0.45 44.66
C SER A 337 -6.79 -0.03 44.03
N ALA A 338 -7.12 0.27 42.76
CA ALA A 338 -8.54 0.28 42.35
C ALA A 338 -9.13 -1.02 41.76
N VAL A 339 -8.33 -2.01 41.35
CA VAL A 339 -8.85 -3.20 40.66
C VAL A 339 -8.95 -4.39 41.61
N HIS A 340 -10.18 -4.75 41.96
CA HIS A 340 -10.47 -5.98 42.69
C HIS A 340 -10.64 -7.14 41.71
N PHE A 341 -9.75 -8.12 41.82
CA PHE A 341 -9.81 -9.34 41.03
C PHE A 341 -10.65 -10.42 41.71
N SER A 342 -11.48 -11.11 40.92
CA SER A 342 -12.18 -12.33 41.32
C SER A 342 -11.79 -13.51 40.44
N GLU A 343 -11.65 -14.69 41.03
CA GLU A 343 -11.37 -15.93 40.29
C GLU A 343 -12.65 -16.35 39.54
N VAL A 344 -12.51 -16.61 38.24
CA VAL A 344 -13.64 -16.93 37.35
C VAL A 344 -13.59 -18.36 36.83
N ALA A 345 -12.40 -18.87 36.49
CA ALA A 345 -12.21 -20.20 35.92
C ALA A 345 -10.74 -20.65 35.99
N ALA A 346 -10.39 -21.73 35.30
CA ALA A 346 -9.02 -22.18 35.05
C ALA A 346 -8.93 -22.86 33.67
N GLY A 347 -7.71 -23.02 33.15
CA GLY A 347 -7.45 -23.81 31.93
C GLY A 347 -7.73 -23.11 30.59
N VAL A 348 -7.97 -21.80 30.61
CA VAL A 348 -8.06 -20.96 29.40
C VAL A 348 -6.94 -19.92 29.44
N TYR A 349 -6.21 -19.83 28.33
CA TYR A 349 -5.00 -19.03 28.14
C TYR A 349 -5.12 -18.20 26.85
N GLY A 350 -4.12 -17.38 26.52
CA GLY A 350 -4.06 -16.66 25.24
C GLY A 350 -5.31 -15.81 24.97
N MET A 351 -5.77 -15.11 25.99
CA MET A 351 -7.06 -14.42 25.99
C MET A 351 -7.04 -13.12 25.19
N CYS A 352 -8.15 -12.81 24.55
CA CYS A 352 -8.36 -11.54 23.88
C CYS A 352 -9.78 -11.03 24.08
N LEU A 353 -9.89 -9.77 24.51
CA LEU A 353 -11.16 -9.04 24.58
C LEU A 353 -11.39 -8.17 23.35
N ASN A 354 -12.64 -7.80 23.11
CA ASN A 354 -13.00 -6.73 22.19
C ASN A 354 -13.50 -5.49 22.96
N GLU A 355 -13.92 -4.45 22.23
CA GLU A 355 -14.42 -3.20 22.81
C GLU A 355 -15.72 -3.34 23.63
N LYS A 356 -16.40 -4.49 23.57
CA LYS A 356 -17.60 -4.79 24.37
C LYS A 356 -17.29 -5.69 25.56
N ASP A 357 -16.02 -5.82 25.93
CA ASP A 357 -15.53 -6.72 26.98
C ASP A 357 -15.85 -8.21 26.69
N GLN A 358 -16.12 -8.60 25.45
CA GLN A 358 -16.40 -10.00 25.11
C GLN A 358 -15.09 -10.79 24.99
N LEU A 359 -15.00 -11.90 25.72
CA LEU A 359 -13.77 -12.67 25.91
C LEU A 359 -13.76 -13.93 25.04
N VAL A 360 -12.66 -14.13 24.31
CA VAL A 360 -12.30 -15.39 23.64
C VAL A 360 -10.92 -15.82 24.13
N GLY A 361 -10.67 -17.12 24.26
CA GLY A 361 -9.38 -17.66 24.66
C GLY A 361 -9.17 -19.07 24.13
N VAL A 362 -7.97 -19.59 24.35
CA VAL A 362 -7.53 -20.91 23.87
C VAL A 362 -7.07 -21.75 25.06
N SER A 363 -7.44 -23.03 25.11
CA SER A 363 -6.93 -23.96 26.13
C SER A 363 -5.51 -24.43 25.83
N ASP A 364 -4.87 -25.09 26.80
CA ASP A 364 -3.60 -25.79 26.63
C ASP A 364 -3.64 -26.89 25.53
N THR A 365 -4.81 -27.49 25.31
CA THR A 365 -5.04 -28.45 24.22
C THR A 365 -5.34 -27.81 22.87
N GLY A 366 -5.25 -26.48 22.75
CA GLY A 366 -5.50 -25.76 21.50
C GLY A 366 -6.97 -25.66 21.09
N VAL A 367 -7.91 -25.73 22.04
CA VAL A 367 -9.35 -25.56 21.79
C VAL A 367 -9.76 -24.13 22.08
N VAL A 368 -10.53 -23.52 21.18
CA VAL A 368 -11.00 -22.14 21.32
C VAL A 368 -12.31 -22.09 22.10
N TYR A 369 -12.39 -21.20 23.08
CA TYR A 369 -13.57 -20.96 23.90
C TYR A 369 -13.98 -19.50 23.86
N VAL A 370 -15.28 -19.25 23.83
CA VAL A 370 -15.87 -17.92 24.02
C VAL A 370 -16.63 -17.87 25.34
N ARG A 371 -16.49 -16.79 26.09
CA ARG A 371 -17.21 -16.60 27.36
C ARG A 371 -18.59 -15.99 27.09
N GLU A 372 -19.63 -16.74 27.39
CA GLU A 372 -21.02 -16.31 27.24
C GLU A 372 -21.47 -15.43 28.42
N GLY A 373 -22.34 -14.45 28.15
CA GLY A 373 -23.09 -13.72 29.17
C GLY A 373 -22.37 -12.51 29.75
N ILE A 374 -21.19 -12.16 29.22
CA ILE A 374 -20.52 -10.93 29.64
C ILE A 374 -21.40 -9.73 29.26
N SER A 375 -21.70 -8.89 30.25
CA SER A 375 -22.47 -7.66 30.10
C SER A 375 -22.09 -6.67 31.20
N SER A 376 -22.60 -5.44 31.12
CA SER A 376 -22.40 -4.44 32.19
C SER A 376 -22.99 -4.86 33.55
N ALA A 377 -24.05 -5.68 33.54
CA ALA A 377 -24.69 -6.24 34.74
C ALA A 377 -23.98 -7.51 35.24
N GLU A 378 -23.36 -8.29 34.34
CA GLU A 378 -22.65 -9.52 34.65
C GLU A 378 -21.25 -9.52 34.00
N PRO A 379 -20.28 -8.74 34.54
CA PRO A 379 -19.00 -8.53 33.86
C PRO A 379 -18.13 -9.79 33.75
N ALA A 380 -18.32 -10.79 34.62
CA ALA A 380 -17.58 -12.06 34.58
C ALA A 380 -18.17 -13.07 33.58
N GLY A 381 -19.38 -12.78 33.07
CA GLY A 381 -20.18 -13.73 32.30
C GLY A 381 -20.46 -15.03 33.06
N ARG A 382 -21.02 -16.00 32.35
CA ARG A 382 -21.63 -17.21 32.93
C ARG A 382 -20.80 -18.45 32.70
N ALA A 383 -20.48 -18.75 31.44
CA ALA A 383 -19.89 -20.03 31.04
C ALA A 383 -18.95 -19.87 29.84
N PHE A 384 -17.99 -20.79 29.71
CA PHE A 384 -17.22 -20.95 28.48
C PHE A 384 -17.95 -21.90 27.54
N LEU A 385 -18.15 -21.45 26.30
CA LEU A 385 -18.69 -22.25 25.21
C LEU A 385 -17.54 -22.59 24.26
N LYS A 386 -17.43 -23.86 23.89
CA LYS A 386 -16.47 -24.30 22.86
C LYS A 386 -16.89 -23.70 21.52
N VAL A 387 -15.94 -23.09 20.82
CA VAL A 387 -16.17 -22.62 19.46
C VAL A 387 -16.14 -23.82 18.51
N VAL A 388 -17.16 -23.93 17.65
CA VAL A 388 -17.32 -24.99 16.66
C VAL A 388 -16.44 -24.70 15.46
N GLU A 389 -15.40 -25.52 15.31
CA GLU A 389 -14.46 -25.46 14.20
C GLU A 389 -15.13 -25.86 12.88
N ARG A 390 -14.90 -25.05 11.84
CA ARG A 390 -15.42 -25.28 10.47
C ARG A 390 -14.31 -25.11 9.43
N THR A 391 -13.24 -25.85 9.62
CA THR A 391 -12.12 -25.96 8.69
C THR A 391 -12.44 -26.99 7.60
N SER A 392 -11.88 -26.83 6.40
CA SER A 392 -12.03 -27.79 5.30
C SER A 392 -11.04 -28.96 5.37
N SER A 393 -10.07 -28.88 6.29
CA SER A 393 -8.96 -29.81 6.48
C SER A 393 -9.11 -30.61 7.80
N GLU A 394 -8.07 -31.34 8.17
CA GLU A 394 -7.99 -32.03 9.48
C GLU A 394 -8.22 -31.07 10.66
N PRO A 395 -8.70 -31.58 11.81
CA PRO A 395 -8.88 -30.78 13.02
C PRO A 395 -7.62 -29.99 13.38
N GLN A 396 -7.78 -28.69 13.62
CA GLN A 396 -6.66 -27.81 13.93
C GLN A 396 -6.43 -27.71 15.44
N THR A 397 -5.15 -27.65 15.84
CA THR A 397 -4.76 -27.20 17.17
C THR A 397 -4.47 -25.70 17.10
N TRP A 398 -5.22 -24.89 17.83
CA TRP A 398 -5.06 -23.44 17.81
C TRP A 398 -3.98 -23.00 18.81
N ALA A 399 -3.06 -22.16 18.37
CA ALA A 399 -2.03 -21.57 19.21
C ALA A 399 -2.50 -20.28 19.89
N MET A 400 -3.33 -19.49 19.21
CA MET A 400 -3.86 -18.24 19.76
C MET A 400 -5.10 -17.74 19.02
N VAL A 401 -5.74 -16.74 19.62
CA VAL A 401 -6.93 -16.06 19.10
C VAL A 401 -6.82 -14.56 19.34
N SER A 402 -7.34 -13.76 18.40
CA SER A 402 -7.49 -12.32 18.52
C SER A 402 -8.93 -11.91 18.23
N ASN A 403 -9.56 -11.30 19.24
CA ASN A 403 -10.95 -10.85 19.21
C ASN A 403 -11.06 -9.31 19.14
N ALA A 404 -9.97 -8.56 19.30
CA ALA A 404 -9.98 -7.11 19.46
C ALA A 404 -10.74 -6.36 18.35
N GLY A 405 -10.55 -6.75 17.09
CA GLY A 405 -11.21 -6.15 15.93
C GLY A 405 -12.62 -6.65 15.62
N THR A 406 -13.22 -7.46 16.48
CA THR A 406 -14.58 -7.96 16.27
C THR A 406 -15.61 -7.07 16.94
N GLU A 407 -16.75 -6.91 16.28
CA GLU A 407 -17.92 -6.30 16.88
C GLU A 407 -19.13 -7.21 16.68
N TYR A 408 -19.76 -7.68 17.77
CA TYR A 408 -21.00 -8.45 17.68
C TYR A 408 -21.91 -8.21 18.88
N THR A 409 -23.22 -8.11 18.64
CA THR A 409 -24.21 -7.87 19.71
C THR A 409 -24.59 -9.14 20.47
N ASN A 410 -24.71 -10.24 19.74
CA ASN A 410 -24.94 -11.57 20.29
C ASN A 410 -23.88 -12.50 19.71
N LEU A 411 -23.51 -13.53 20.48
CA LEU A 411 -22.57 -14.55 20.01
C LEU A 411 -22.99 -15.09 18.65
N PRO A 412 -22.06 -15.14 17.68
CA PRO A 412 -22.39 -15.68 16.39
C PRO A 412 -22.81 -17.14 16.45
N LYS A 413 -23.98 -17.43 15.89
CA LYS A 413 -24.58 -18.77 15.99
C LYS A 413 -23.68 -19.83 15.35
N HIS A 414 -23.02 -19.48 14.25
CA HIS A 414 -22.03 -20.35 13.60
C HIS A 414 -20.70 -20.46 14.36
N TRP A 415 -20.54 -19.79 15.50
CA TRP A 415 -19.43 -20.06 16.40
C TRP A 415 -19.80 -21.09 17.46
N VAL A 416 -21.07 -21.21 17.86
CA VAL A 416 -21.46 -21.99 19.05
C VAL A 416 -22.50 -23.09 18.79
N SER A 417 -23.05 -23.17 17.57
CA SER A 417 -24.01 -24.20 17.17
C SER A 417 -23.41 -25.01 16.03
N ASP A 418 -23.54 -26.34 16.06
CA ASP A 418 -23.18 -27.22 14.94
C ASP A 418 -24.11 -27.00 13.72
N HIS A 419 -25.36 -26.64 13.98
CA HIS A 419 -26.37 -26.38 12.97
C HIS A 419 -26.47 -24.87 12.69
N VAL A 420 -26.14 -24.47 11.46
CA VAL A 420 -26.23 -23.08 10.99
C VAL A 420 -27.45 -22.93 10.10
N VAL A 421 -28.31 -21.95 10.40
CA VAL A 421 -29.45 -21.61 9.55
C VAL A 421 -28.96 -20.64 8.46
N ILE A 422 -29.10 -21.03 7.20
CA ILE A 422 -28.69 -20.23 6.05
C ILE A 422 -29.84 -19.30 5.66
N ALA A 423 -29.60 -17.98 5.69
CA ALA A 423 -30.64 -16.95 5.52
C ALA A 423 -31.19 -16.86 4.08
N SER A 424 -30.44 -17.34 3.08
CA SER A 424 -30.88 -17.39 1.69
C SER A 424 -30.28 -18.60 0.97
N THR A 425 -31.12 -19.47 0.43
CA THR A 425 -30.70 -20.55 -0.49
C THR A 425 -30.68 -20.09 -1.95
N SER A 426 -30.97 -18.81 -2.22
CA SER A 426 -30.93 -18.28 -3.59
C SER A 426 -29.52 -18.41 -4.17
N HIS A 427 -29.45 -18.85 -5.42
CA HIS A 427 -28.23 -19.12 -6.18
C HIS A 427 -27.41 -17.86 -6.48
N TYR A 428 -27.00 -17.11 -5.45
CA TYR A 428 -26.27 -15.86 -5.61
C TYR A 428 -24.81 -16.07 -6.04
N ARG A 429 -24.30 -17.31 -5.98
CA ARG A 429 -22.91 -17.69 -6.28
C ARG A 429 -22.72 -18.73 -7.39
N ASP A 430 -23.59 -18.78 -8.39
CA ASP A 430 -23.20 -19.36 -9.69
C ASP A 430 -22.81 -18.29 -10.72
N THR A 431 -22.41 -17.14 -10.22
CA THR A 431 -21.99 -16.01 -11.06
C THR A 431 -20.48 -16.03 -11.17
N LYS A 432 -19.96 -17.05 -11.89
CA LYS A 432 -18.56 -17.09 -12.38
C LYS A 432 -18.11 -15.73 -12.90
N TRP A 433 -19.03 -14.97 -13.50
CA TRP A 433 -18.82 -13.62 -13.98
C TRP A 433 -18.34 -12.61 -12.93
N ARG A 434 -18.73 -12.70 -11.66
CA ARG A 434 -18.30 -11.72 -10.63
C ARG A 434 -16.88 -11.99 -10.15
N LYS A 435 -16.53 -13.26 -9.97
CA LYS A 435 -15.14 -13.68 -9.70
C LYS A 435 -14.26 -13.34 -10.91
N GLN A 436 -14.77 -13.61 -12.12
CA GLN A 436 -14.14 -13.20 -13.37
C GLN A 436 -13.93 -11.69 -13.44
N ILE A 437 -14.90 -10.84 -13.05
CA ILE A 437 -14.71 -9.39 -13.02
C ILE A 437 -13.61 -8.98 -12.05
N LEU A 438 -13.54 -9.56 -10.85
CA LEU A 438 -12.48 -9.23 -9.90
C LEU A 438 -11.11 -9.71 -10.40
N GLU A 439 -11.05 -10.89 -11.00
CA GLU A 439 -9.83 -11.44 -11.62
C GLU A 439 -9.41 -10.62 -12.85
N ASP A 440 -10.35 -10.22 -13.70
CA ASP A 440 -10.13 -9.34 -14.86
C ASP A 440 -9.68 -7.95 -14.41
N LEU A 441 -10.27 -7.39 -13.35
CA LEU A 441 -9.85 -6.12 -12.78
C LEU A 441 -8.42 -6.22 -12.21
N CYS A 442 -8.08 -7.33 -11.53
CA CYS A 442 -6.71 -7.59 -11.08
C CYS A 442 -5.76 -7.75 -12.28
N ALA A 443 -6.14 -8.51 -13.31
CA ALA A 443 -5.31 -8.78 -14.47
C ALA A 443 -5.11 -7.54 -15.35
N VAL A 444 -6.15 -6.74 -15.57
CA VAL A 444 -6.06 -5.42 -16.24
C VAL A 444 -5.16 -4.52 -15.43
N ASN A 445 -5.31 -4.52 -14.10
CA ASN A 445 -4.46 -3.73 -13.24
C ASN A 445 -2.98 -4.15 -13.33
N ASP A 446 -2.71 -5.46 -13.34
CA ASP A 446 -1.35 -6.00 -13.47
C ASP A 446 -0.78 -5.76 -14.88
N SER A 447 -1.61 -5.81 -15.92
CA SER A 447 -1.22 -5.50 -17.30
C SER A 447 -0.91 -4.02 -17.49
N CYS A 448 -1.73 -3.13 -16.91
CA CYS A 448 -1.43 -1.70 -16.82
C CYS A 448 -0.10 -1.46 -16.08
N TRP A 449 0.21 -2.29 -15.08
CA TRP A 449 1.49 -2.23 -14.36
C TRP A 449 2.70 -2.72 -15.14
N GLU A 450 2.58 -3.79 -15.92
CA GLU A 450 3.69 -4.22 -16.77
C GLU A 450 3.95 -3.20 -17.90
N ALA A 451 2.89 -2.64 -18.50
CA ALA A 451 3.01 -1.52 -19.44
C ALA A 451 3.61 -0.25 -18.77
N PHE A 452 3.35 -0.03 -17.49
CA PHE A 452 3.94 1.07 -16.74
C PHE A 452 5.42 0.83 -16.41
N LYS A 453 5.81 -0.41 -16.07
CA LYS A 453 7.22 -0.78 -15.85
C LYS A 453 8.05 -0.58 -17.11
N SER A 454 7.51 -0.92 -18.29
CA SER A 454 8.23 -0.68 -19.54
C SER A 454 8.47 0.80 -19.79
N MET A 455 7.55 1.68 -19.38
CA MET A 455 7.74 3.15 -19.46
C MET A 455 8.73 3.71 -18.43
N ASN A 456 8.90 3.05 -17.28
CA ASN A 456 9.76 3.54 -16.20
C ASN A 456 11.26 3.29 -16.48
N ASN A 457 11.60 2.43 -17.46
CA ASN A 457 12.95 2.28 -17.99
C ASN A 457 13.42 3.52 -18.78
N ASP A 458 12.50 4.32 -19.34
CA ASP A 458 12.84 5.55 -20.07
C ASP A 458 13.17 6.73 -19.14
N LEU A 459 12.82 6.67 -17.85
CA LEU A 459 13.11 7.74 -16.89
C LEU A 459 14.51 7.65 -16.27
N GLY A 460 15.16 6.48 -16.33
CA GLY A 460 16.54 6.29 -15.88
C GLY A 460 17.56 7.01 -16.77
N GLU A 461 17.22 7.25 -18.04
CA GLU A 461 18.06 7.97 -18.99
C GLU A 461 17.90 9.51 -18.90
N LEU A 462 16.87 10.01 -18.20
CA LEU A 462 16.59 11.45 -18.10
C LEU A 462 17.45 12.21 -17.06
N ILE A 463 18.29 11.51 -16.28
CA ILE A 463 19.07 12.12 -15.19
C ILE A 463 20.54 12.37 -15.58
N ASP A 464 21.07 11.74 -16.64
CA ASP A 464 22.51 11.81 -16.94
C ASP A 464 22.91 12.64 -18.17
N ASP A 465 21.95 13.12 -18.99
CA ASP A 465 22.26 13.86 -20.22
C ASP A 465 21.85 15.35 -20.16
N ASP A 466 22.50 16.10 -19.28
CA ASP A 466 22.69 17.54 -19.46
C ASP A 466 24.08 17.80 -20.03
N VAL A 467 24.36 17.34 -21.26
CA VAL A 467 25.37 17.88 -22.20
C VAL A 467 25.15 17.26 -23.61
N LYS A 468 24.75 18.15 -24.55
CA LYS A 468 24.81 18.08 -26.04
C LYS A 468 23.58 17.58 -26.82
N SER A 469 22.87 18.58 -27.35
CA SER A 469 22.77 18.90 -28.79
C SER A 469 22.24 17.83 -29.76
N GLU A 470 21.08 18.18 -30.33
CA GLU A 470 20.45 17.74 -31.58
C GLU A 470 19.53 16.51 -31.55
N SER A 471 18.25 16.84 -31.68
CA SER A 471 17.04 16.03 -31.82
C SER A 471 17.06 15.02 -32.99
N TRP A 472 17.02 13.72 -32.70
CA TRP A 472 16.62 12.66 -33.64
C TRP A 472 16.02 11.46 -32.87
N ASN A 473 14.73 11.18 -33.05
CA ASN A 473 14.04 10.08 -32.36
C ASN A 473 13.97 8.86 -33.29
N HIS A 474 14.70 7.79 -32.94
CA HIS A 474 14.90 6.51 -33.65
C HIS A 474 15.90 6.49 -34.84
N LYS A 475 17.00 5.74 -34.61
CA LYS A 475 17.97 5.33 -35.64
C LYS A 475 18.27 3.83 -35.49
N VAL A 476 18.37 3.11 -36.60
CA VAL A 476 18.78 1.69 -36.58
C VAL A 476 19.67 1.38 -37.77
N ARG A 477 20.58 0.40 -37.61
CA ARG A 477 21.32 -0.15 -38.75
C ARG A 477 20.35 -0.94 -39.61
N ALA A 478 20.27 -0.56 -40.87
CA ALA A 478 19.35 -1.18 -41.82
C ALA A 478 20.03 -1.38 -43.15
N LYS A 479 19.33 -2.12 -44.01
CA LYS A 479 19.68 -2.32 -45.39
C LYS A 479 18.58 -1.69 -46.24
N LEU A 480 18.93 -1.06 -47.34
CA LEU A 480 17.96 -0.48 -48.27
C LEU A 480 18.19 -1.03 -49.67
N ARG A 481 17.11 -1.34 -50.38
CA ARG A 481 17.12 -1.54 -51.83
C ARG A 481 15.88 -0.92 -52.46
N LEU A 482 15.95 -0.62 -53.76
CA LEU A 482 14.73 -0.36 -54.52
C LEU A 482 13.97 -1.67 -54.75
N ALA A 483 12.64 -1.61 -54.70
CA ALA A 483 11.80 -2.77 -54.93
C ALA A 483 12.12 -3.40 -56.31
N GLY A 484 12.46 -4.69 -56.32
CA GLY A 484 12.87 -5.43 -57.51
C GLY A 484 14.38 -5.53 -57.76
N GLU A 485 15.21 -4.79 -57.01
CA GLU A 485 16.67 -4.97 -57.04
C GLU A 485 17.11 -6.18 -56.21
N ARG A 486 18.19 -6.84 -56.64
CA ARG A 486 18.69 -8.06 -55.96
C ARG A 486 19.64 -7.78 -54.79
N ARG A 487 20.19 -6.56 -54.68
CA ARG A 487 21.25 -6.26 -53.71
C ARG A 487 20.84 -5.14 -52.77
N PHE A 488 21.09 -5.36 -51.49
CA PHE A 488 20.92 -4.36 -50.46
C PHE A 488 22.16 -3.49 -50.31
N ILE A 489 21.93 -2.20 -50.07
CA ILE A 489 22.93 -1.23 -49.62
C ILE A 489 22.83 -1.15 -48.11
N THR A 490 23.94 -1.30 -47.39
CA THR A 490 23.94 -1.24 -45.92
C THR A 490 24.19 0.18 -45.43
N GLY A 491 23.48 0.59 -44.39
CA GLY A 491 23.54 1.93 -43.84
C GLY A 491 22.81 2.05 -42.52
N THR A 492 22.50 3.28 -42.15
CA THR A 492 21.69 3.61 -40.98
C THR A 492 20.45 4.34 -41.45
N ILE A 493 19.29 3.92 -40.98
CA ILE A 493 18.03 4.63 -41.20
C ILE A 493 17.68 5.46 -39.97
N TYR A 494 17.13 6.64 -40.21
CA TYR A 494 16.68 7.62 -39.23
C TYR A 494 15.23 7.99 -39.57
N LEU A 495 14.37 8.01 -38.56
CA LEU A 495 12.99 8.45 -38.69
C LEU A 495 12.85 9.83 -38.05
N GLY A 496 12.65 10.87 -38.86
CA GLY A 496 12.37 12.21 -38.38
C GLY A 496 10.87 12.48 -38.26
N VAL A 497 10.51 13.67 -37.77
CA VAL A 497 9.10 14.10 -37.64
C VAL A 497 8.40 14.20 -39.00
N GLU A 498 9.12 14.59 -40.06
CA GLU A 498 8.55 14.80 -41.41
C GLU A 498 9.24 13.98 -42.52
N GLN A 499 10.36 13.32 -42.23
CA GLN A 499 11.19 12.68 -43.25
C GLN A 499 11.86 11.39 -42.75
N LEU A 500 11.99 10.43 -43.64
CA LEU A 500 12.78 9.22 -43.49
C LEU A 500 14.14 9.45 -44.16
N ILE A 501 15.24 9.24 -43.44
CA ILE A 501 16.59 9.42 -43.96
C ILE A 501 17.32 8.09 -43.88
N PHE A 502 17.86 7.62 -45.00
CA PHE A 502 18.77 6.48 -45.04
C PHE A 502 20.17 6.96 -45.44
N GLN A 503 21.15 6.73 -44.57
CA GLN A 503 22.54 7.05 -44.83
C GLN A 503 23.32 5.76 -45.11
N ALA A 504 23.69 5.54 -46.37
CA ALA A 504 24.50 4.40 -46.77
C ALA A 504 25.93 4.52 -46.21
N ASN A 505 26.55 3.38 -45.90
CA ASN A 505 27.96 3.33 -45.47
C ASN A 505 28.92 3.84 -46.56
N THR A 506 28.47 3.92 -47.81
CA THR A 506 29.21 4.52 -48.93
C THR A 506 29.20 6.04 -48.94
N GLY A 507 28.50 6.68 -47.99
CA GLY A 507 28.36 8.14 -47.87
C GLY A 507 27.18 8.73 -48.64
N VAL A 508 26.39 7.92 -49.34
CA VAL A 508 25.18 8.36 -50.05
C VAL A 508 24.00 8.45 -49.09
N THR A 509 23.34 9.60 -49.03
CA THR A 509 22.14 9.82 -48.21
C THR A 509 20.90 9.88 -49.09
N ILE A 510 19.88 9.11 -48.72
CA ILE A 510 18.57 9.08 -49.35
C ILE A 510 17.56 9.67 -48.36
N VAL A 511 16.81 10.67 -48.79
CA VAL A 511 15.78 11.33 -47.97
C VAL A 511 14.45 11.16 -48.66
N LYS A 512 13.43 10.70 -47.92
CA LYS A 512 12.06 10.54 -48.40
C LYS A 512 11.07 11.23 -47.45
N PRO A 513 10.20 12.12 -47.93
CA PRO A 513 9.17 12.73 -47.10
C PRO A 513 8.19 11.67 -46.58
N LEU A 514 7.81 11.78 -45.31
CA LEU A 514 6.85 10.84 -44.71
C LEU A 514 5.41 11.09 -45.20
N SER A 515 5.11 12.31 -45.66
CA SER A 515 3.83 12.67 -46.28
C SER A 515 3.56 11.93 -47.61
N GLU A 516 4.60 11.36 -48.24
CA GLU A 516 4.50 10.60 -49.48
C GLU A 516 4.33 9.10 -49.25
N VAL A 517 4.39 8.62 -48.00
CA VAL A 517 4.20 7.20 -47.67
C VAL A 517 2.73 6.84 -47.91
N THR A 518 2.50 5.83 -48.73
CA THR A 518 1.15 5.33 -49.06
C THR A 518 0.87 3.96 -48.43
N SER A 519 1.91 3.16 -48.22
CA SER A 519 1.81 1.89 -47.51
C SER A 519 3.16 1.46 -46.93
N ALA A 520 3.10 0.69 -45.85
CA ALA A 520 4.23 -0.02 -45.26
C ALA A 520 3.77 -1.45 -44.95
N VAL A 521 4.42 -2.45 -45.55
CA VAL A 521 4.02 -3.86 -45.41
C VAL A 521 5.23 -4.67 -44.92
N ARG A 522 5.02 -5.47 -43.87
CA ARG A 522 6.03 -6.40 -43.36
C ARG A 522 6.11 -7.63 -44.24
N GLU A 523 7.33 -8.00 -44.58
CA GLU A 523 7.67 -9.18 -45.37
C GLU A 523 8.95 -9.83 -44.82
N PHE A 524 9.29 -10.99 -45.36
CA PHE A 524 10.57 -11.67 -45.10
C PHE A 524 11.18 -12.10 -46.43
N ASP A 525 12.39 -11.63 -46.72
CA ASP A 525 13.14 -12.06 -47.90
C ASP A 525 13.88 -13.37 -47.58
N ALA A 526 13.31 -14.50 -48.02
CA ALA A 526 13.89 -15.83 -47.84
C ALA A 526 15.21 -16.03 -48.60
N GLY A 527 15.49 -15.23 -49.65
CA GLY A 527 16.71 -15.31 -50.43
C GLY A 527 17.92 -14.69 -49.73
N THR A 528 17.70 -13.68 -48.89
CA THR A 528 18.75 -13.03 -48.09
C THR A 528 18.59 -13.22 -46.58
N SER A 529 17.62 -14.03 -46.16
CA SER A 529 17.22 -14.23 -44.76
C SER A 529 17.11 -12.92 -43.99
N THR A 530 16.36 -11.96 -44.55
CA THR A 530 16.27 -10.59 -44.02
C THR A 530 14.82 -10.22 -43.76
N PHE A 531 14.52 -9.70 -42.56
CA PHE A 531 13.20 -9.17 -42.22
C PHE A 531 13.02 -7.83 -42.93
N THR A 532 11.95 -7.64 -43.70
CA THR A 532 11.81 -6.45 -44.55
C THR A 532 10.52 -5.69 -44.31
N ILE A 533 10.56 -4.37 -44.49
CA ILE A 533 9.39 -3.52 -44.67
C ILE A 533 9.43 -2.99 -46.10
N ARG A 534 8.41 -3.32 -46.89
CA ARG A 534 8.18 -2.68 -48.20
C ARG A 534 7.37 -1.41 -47.98
N THR A 535 8.01 -0.27 -48.19
CA THR A 535 7.39 1.05 -48.08
C THR A 535 7.14 1.60 -49.49
N SER A 536 5.88 1.87 -49.82
CA SER A 536 5.52 2.45 -51.12
C SER A 536 5.33 3.95 -50.99
N PHE A 537 5.97 4.69 -51.87
CA PHE A 537 5.81 6.13 -52.05
C PHE A 537 5.09 6.41 -53.38
N CYS A 538 4.58 7.63 -53.56
CA CYS A 538 3.85 8.02 -54.77
C CYS A 538 4.59 7.74 -56.09
N ASP A 539 5.93 7.71 -56.08
CA ASP A 539 6.77 7.51 -57.27
C ASP A 539 7.47 6.13 -57.33
N LYS A 540 7.83 5.53 -56.18
CA LYS A 540 8.67 4.31 -56.08
C LYS A 540 8.41 3.54 -54.79
N SER A 541 8.67 2.23 -54.81
CA SER A 541 8.70 1.40 -53.61
C SER A 541 10.13 1.09 -53.17
N LEU A 542 10.37 1.20 -51.87
CA LEU A 542 11.63 0.89 -51.21
C LEU A 542 11.45 -0.30 -50.28
N GLU A 543 12.50 -1.10 -50.12
CA GLU A 543 12.53 -2.20 -49.17
C GLU A 543 13.63 -1.97 -48.15
N LEU A 544 13.20 -1.82 -46.89
CA LEU A 544 14.04 -1.69 -45.72
C LEU A 544 14.25 -3.07 -45.11
N GLY A 545 15.49 -3.51 -44.96
CA GLY A 545 15.87 -4.79 -44.40
C GLY A 545 16.52 -4.64 -43.03
N PHE A 546 16.12 -5.48 -42.09
CA PHE A 546 16.55 -5.51 -40.71
C PHE A 546 17.16 -6.88 -40.38
N SER A 547 18.13 -6.88 -39.46
CA SER A 547 18.77 -8.11 -38.98
C SER A 547 17.88 -8.91 -38.03
N GLU A 548 17.03 -8.22 -37.27
CA GLU A 548 16.17 -8.82 -36.25
C GLU A 548 14.69 -8.56 -36.58
N GLU A 549 13.82 -9.47 -36.14
CA GLU A 549 12.38 -9.38 -36.38
C GLU A 549 11.74 -8.26 -35.55
N SER A 550 12.19 -8.09 -34.31
CA SER A 550 11.80 -7.02 -33.38
C SER A 550 12.06 -5.63 -33.98
N ASP A 551 13.26 -5.41 -34.52
CA ASP A 551 13.64 -4.15 -35.17
C ASP A 551 12.70 -3.82 -36.34
N ARG A 552 12.33 -4.82 -37.15
CA ARG A 552 11.37 -4.64 -38.25
C ARG A 552 9.99 -4.27 -37.71
N ASP A 553 9.53 -4.92 -36.65
CA ASP A 553 8.17 -4.72 -36.12
C ASP A 553 8.00 -3.34 -35.48
N GLU A 554 8.95 -2.91 -34.67
CA GLU A 554 8.95 -1.56 -34.07
C GLU A 554 8.96 -0.46 -35.15
N TRP A 555 9.76 -0.66 -36.21
CA TRP A 555 9.83 0.28 -37.32
C TRP A 555 8.59 0.26 -38.21
N HIS A 556 7.92 -0.88 -38.35
CA HIS A 556 6.65 -0.99 -39.08
C HIS A 556 5.53 -0.25 -38.34
N GLU A 557 5.41 -0.44 -37.03
CA GLU A 557 4.43 0.26 -36.20
C GLU A 557 4.64 1.77 -36.24
N SER A 558 5.90 2.23 -36.17
CA SER A 558 6.25 3.64 -36.29
C SER A 558 5.82 4.24 -37.64
N LEU A 559 6.01 3.50 -38.74
CA LEU A 559 5.59 3.95 -40.08
C LEU A 559 4.07 3.91 -40.26
N GLU A 560 3.35 2.97 -39.65
CA GLU A 560 1.88 2.92 -39.70
C GLU A 560 1.23 4.06 -38.91
N GLN A 561 1.78 4.42 -37.75
CA GLN A 561 1.31 5.58 -36.98
C GLN A 561 1.45 6.88 -37.78
N VAL A 562 2.58 7.04 -38.47
CA VAL A 562 2.83 8.18 -39.36
C VAL A 562 1.87 8.17 -40.56
N ASN A 563 1.67 7.03 -41.22
CA ASN A 563 0.73 6.92 -42.34
C ASN A 563 -0.71 7.27 -41.91
N GLY A 564 -1.14 6.80 -40.73
CA GLY A 564 -2.44 7.11 -40.15
C GLY A 564 -2.62 8.59 -39.81
N PHE A 565 -1.56 9.28 -39.41
CA PHE A 565 -1.57 10.73 -39.13
C PHE A 565 -1.79 11.55 -40.40
N TYR A 566 -1.04 11.28 -41.47
CA TYR A 566 -1.16 12.01 -42.74
C TYR A 566 -2.46 11.66 -43.51
N HIS A 567 -2.95 10.43 -43.42
CA HIS A 567 -4.27 10.08 -43.98
C HIS A 567 -5.43 10.82 -43.28
N LYS A 568 -5.33 11.08 -41.97
CA LYS A 568 -6.34 11.87 -41.25
C LYS A 568 -6.31 13.35 -41.65
N LEU A 569 -5.12 13.93 -41.85
CA LEU A 569 -4.95 15.32 -42.32
C LEU A 569 -5.48 15.53 -43.75
N ASN A 570 -5.20 14.60 -44.66
CA ASN A 570 -5.70 14.69 -46.04
C ASN A 570 -7.23 14.48 -46.15
N ASN A 571 -7.85 13.71 -45.25
CA ASN A 571 -9.31 13.56 -45.21
C ASN A 571 -10.03 14.77 -44.59
N SER A 572 -9.39 15.55 -43.72
CA SER A 572 -9.97 16.78 -43.17
C SER A 572 -10.06 17.92 -44.18
N ASP A 573 -9.15 17.99 -45.16
CA ASP A 573 -9.18 19.01 -46.22
C ASP A 573 -10.21 18.73 -47.33
N VAL A 574 -10.67 17.48 -47.48
CA VAL A 574 -11.70 17.10 -48.46
C VAL A 574 -13.13 17.39 -47.95
N GLN A 575 -13.33 17.54 -46.63
CA GLN A 575 -14.64 17.85 -46.05
C GLN A 575 -15.05 19.35 -46.04
N GLN A 576 -14.19 20.27 -46.49
CA GLN A 576 -14.52 21.71 -46.55
C GLN A 576 -15.01 22.25 -47.91
N ARG A 577 -15.37 21.38 -48.87
CA ARG A 577 -15.96 21.82 -50.15
C ARG A 577 -17.32 21.18 -50.45
N PHE A 578 -18.35 21.47 -49.64
CA PHE A 578 -19.75 21.38 -50.10
C PHE A 578 -20.63 22.48 -49.48
N VAL A 579 -20.58 23.64 -50.13
CA VAL A 579 -21.69 24.54 -50.51
C VAL A 579 -22.87 24.73 -49.54
N TRP A 580 -22.93 25.95 -49.00
CA TRP A 580 -24.14 26.71 -48.65
C TRP A 580 -25.05 26.98 -49.87
N ARG A 581 -26.32 26.54 -49.82
CA ARG A 581 -27.53 27.15 -50.47
C ARG A 581 -28.76 26.53 -49.77
N GLY A 582 -29.78 27.21 -49.26
CA GLY A 582 -30.15 28.62 -49.17
C GLY A 582 -31.52 28.73 -48.46
N ALA A 583 -31.93 29.97 -48.21
CA ALA A 583 -33.27 30.47 -47.83
C ALA A 583 -33.73 30.37 -46.34
N LEU A 584 -33.77 31.56 -45.74
CA LEU A 584 -34.57 32.03 -44.57
C LEU A 584 -36.08 32.17 -44.97
N PRO A 585 -36.94 32.86 -44.18
CA PRO A 585 -37.66 32.44 -42.99
C PRO A 585 -39.20 32.48 -43.17
N VAL A 586 -39.95 31.96 -42.18
CA VAL A 586 -41.43 31.88 -42.07
C VAL A 586 -42.10 30.82 -42.94
#